data_AF-A0A9D7XRN3-F1
#
_entry.id   AF-A0A9D7XRN3-F1
#
_cell.length_a   1.000
_cell.length_b   1.000
_cell.length_c   1.000
_cell.angle_alpha   90.00
_cell.angle_beta   90.00
_cell.angle_gamma   90.00
#
_symmetry.space_group_name_H-M   'P 1'
#
loop_
_entity.id
_entity.type
_entity.pdbx_description
1 polymer ?
#
loop_
_entity_poly.entity_id
_entity_poly.type
_entity_poly.pdbx_seq_one_letter_code
_entity_poly.pdbx_strand_id
1 'polypeptide(L)'
;MANKPRIVKDYEKLDENIQEQIKLMYPYGFAKHLIQYKNAEGKFVSALPFETDDRYYLVRMTLIEARQIIEDDDDYDASGELKESVKEEYEEKYGDMDYLTITDGEADTAADEEE
;
A
#
# COMPACT_ATOMS: atom_id res chain seq x y z
N MET A 1 5.94 17.78 14.11
CA MET A 1 5.32 16.45 13.96
C MET A 1 3.90 16.58 13.40
N ALA A 2 3.73 16.53 12.07
CA ALA A 2 2.40 16.39 11.49
C ALA A 2 1.94 14.94 11.69
N ASN A 3 1.01 14.69 12.61
CA ASN A 3 0.35 13.38 12.70
C ASN A 3 -0.61 13.28 11.52
N LYS A 4 -0.23 12.55 10.47
CA LYS A 4 -1.13 12.23 9.36
C LYS A 4 -2.39 11.54 9.92
N PRO A 5 -3.60 11.96 9.52
CA PRO A 5 -4.83 11.32 9.98
C PRO A 5 -4.82 9.83 9.61
N ARG A 6 -5.07 8.98 10.61
CA ARG A 6 -5.12 7.52 10.43
C ARG A 6 -6.50 7.10 9.94
N ILE A 7 -6.56 6.44 8.80
CA ILE A 7 -7.78 5.95 8.18
C ILE A 7 -7.76 4.43 8.19
N VAL A 8 -8.75 3.82 8.84
CA VAL A 8 -8.94 2.37 8.82
C VAL A 8 -10.06 2.08 7.82
N LYS A 9 -9.76 1.37 6.73
CA LYS A 9 -10.73 1.03 5.68
C LYS A 9 -10.50 -0.40 5.21
N ASP A 10 -11.52 -1.05 4.68
CA ASP A 10 -11.38 -2.36 4.05
C ASP A 10 -10.84 -2.17 2.62
N TYR A 11 -10.07 -3.13 2.08
CA TYR A 11 -9.43 -3.00 0.76
C TYR A 11 -10.44 -2.65 -0.34
N GLU A 12 -11.54 -3.41 -0.40
CA GLU A 12 -12.61 -3.24 -1.40
C GLU A 12 -13.32 -1.87 -1.32
N LYS A 13 -13.18 -1.17 -0.19
CA LYS A 13 -13.77 0.16 0.01
C LYS A 13 -12.78 1.29 -0.23
N LEU A 14 -11.51 0.97 -0.49
CA LEU A 14 -10.53 1.98 -0.86
C LEU A 14 -10.87 2.56 -2.22
N ASP A 15 -10.54 3.82 -2.40
CA ASP A 15 -10.56 4.48 -3.69
C ASP A 15 -9.59 3.76 -4.65
N GLU A 16 -9.98 3.61 -5.92
CA GLU A 16 -9.20 2.89 -6.93
C GLU A 16 -7.75 3.39 -6.99
N ASN A 17 -7.57 4.70 -6.94
CA ASN A 17 -6.27 5.36 -6.87
C ASN A 17 -5.35 4.83 -5.74
N ILE A 18 -5.91 4.55 -4.56
CA ILE A 18 -5.15 4.02 -3.42
C ILE A 18 -4.86 2.53 -3.62
N GLN A 19 -5.80 1.78 -4.19
CA GLN A 19 -5.59 0.37 -4.52
C GLN A 19 -4.46 0.22 -5.54
N GLU A 20 -4.49 0.99 -6.63
CA GLU A 20 -3.45 0.99 -7.68
C GLU A 20 -2.07 1.32 -7.10
N GLN A 21 -1.96 2.30 -6.21
CA GLN A 21 -0.68 2.61 -5.54
C GLN A 21 -0.20 1.50 -4.62
N ILE A 22 -1.11 0.85 -3.88
CA ILE A 22 -0.77 -0.32 -3.07
C ILE A 22 -0.25 -1.44 -3.97
N LYS A 23 -0.89 -1.70 -5.13
CA LYS A 23 -0.42 -2.70 -6.09
C LYS A 23 0.98 -2.37 -6.58
N LEU A 24 1.23 -1.11 -6.94
CA LEU A 24 2.53 -0.66 -7.41
C LEU A 24 3.62 -0.74 -6.34
N MET A 25 3.30 -0.43 -5.08
CA MET A 25 4.24 -0.54 -3.96
C MET A 25 4.52 -2.01 -3.57
N TYR A 26 3.55 -2.90 -3.78
CA TYR A 26 3.65 -4.32 -3.47
C TYR A 26 3.42 -5.18 -4.73
N PRO A 27 4.33 -5.10 -5.72
CA PRO A 27 4.16 -5.83 -6.98
C PRO A 27 4.21 -7.35 -6.76
N TYR A 28 4.93 -7.82 -5.74
CA TYR A 28 5.02 -9.23 -5.35
C TYR A 28 3.93 -9.66 -4.33
N GLY A 29 2.90 -8.82 -4.17
CA GLY A 29 1.79 -9.03 -3.26
C GLY A 29 2.00 -8.49 -1.84
N PHE A 30 0.89 -8.12 -1.20
CA PHE A 30 0.87 -7.42 0.10
C PHE A 30 0.54 -8.32 1.30
N ALA A 31 0.22 -9.60 1.08
CA ALA A 31 -0.18 -10.52 2.15
C ALA A 31 0.90 -10.71 3.25
N LYS A 32 2.18 -10.60 2.89
CA LYS A 32 3.33 -10.69 3.82
C LYS A 32 3.58 -9.40 4.60
N HIS A 33 3.00 -8.28 4.16
CA HIS A 33 3.19 -6.95 4.75
C HIS A 33 2.07 -6.57 5.73
N LEU A 34 1.09 -7.46 5.92
CA LEU A 34 0.01 -7.26 6.89
C LEU A 34 0.54 -7.25 8.32
N ILE A 35 0.11 -6.25 9.09
CA ILE A 35 0.36 -6.16 10.53
C ILE A 35 -0.88 -6.59 11.30
N GLN A 36 -0.69 -7.26 12.44
CA GLN A 36 -1.77 -7.64 13.34
C GLN A 36 -1.84 -6.66 14.52
N TYR A 37 -3.03 -6.11 14.76
CA TYR A 37 -3.28 -5.21 15.89
C TYR A 37 -4.63 -5.48 16.55
N LYS A 38 -4.81 -4.94 17.75
CA LYS A 38 -6.06 -5.06 18.49
C LYS A 38 -6.96 -3.87 18.14
N ASN A 39 -8.13 -4.13 17.56
CA ASN A 39 -9.09 -3.08 17.24
C ASN A 39 -9.77 -2.51 18.49
N ALA A 40 -10.63 -1.49 18.33
CA ALA A 40 -11.35 -0.86 19.43
C ALA A 40 -12.28 -1.83 20.21
N GLU A 41 -12.73 -2.92 19.59
CA GLU A 41 -13.53 -3.97 20.23
C GLU A 41 -12.68 -5.01 20.97
N GLY A 42 -11.36 -4.89 20.90
CA GLY A 42 -10.45 -5.84 21.52
C GLY A 42 -10.18 -7.11 20.70
N LYS A 43 -10.59 -7.15 19.43
CA LYS A 43 -10.33 -8.28 18.52
C LYS A 43 -9.00 -8.08 17.80
N PHE A 44 -8.28 -9.18 17.57
CA PHE A 44 -7.11 -9.18 16.70
C PHE A 44 -7.56 -9.10 15.26
N VAL A 45 -7.15 -8.03 14.58
CA VAL A 45 -7.40 -7.79 13.16
C VAL A 45 -6.07 -7.61 12.45
N SER A 46 -6.03 -7.97 11.17
CA SER A 46 -4.88 -7.73 10.30
C SER A 46 -5.18 -6.56 9.37
N ALA A 47 -4.17 -5.74 9.09
CA ALA A 47 -4.27 -4.66 8.12
C ALA A 47 -2.94 -4.38 7.44
N LEU A 48 -2.99 -3.90 6.20
CA LEU A 48 -1.83 -3.39 5.48
C LEU A 48 -1.59 -1.92 5.90
N PRO A 49 -0.42 -1.60 6.48
CA PRO A 49 -0.03 -0.21 6.68
C PRO A 49 0.38 0.39 5.34
N PHE A 50 -0.25 1.49 4.95
CA PHE A 50 0.07 2.20 3.72
C PHE A 50 0.04 3.71 3.99
N GLU A 51 1.16 4.39 3.78
CA GLU A 51 1.29 5.82 4.04
C GLU A 51 1.28 6.58 2.72
N THR A 52 0.42 7.61 2.62
CA THR A 52 0.43 8.59 1.54
C THR A 52 0.85 9.95 2.08
N ASP A 53 0.98 10.95 1.22
CA ASP A 53 1.33 12.32 1.63
C ASP A 53 0.30 12.91 2.62
N ASP A 54 -0.99 12.74 2.32
CA ASP A 54 -2.07 13.27 3.14
C ASP A 54 -2.43 12.41 4.36
N ARG A 55 -2.40 11.07 4.26
CA ARG A 55 -3.05 10.19 5.25
C ARG A 55 -2.28 8.88 5.47
N TYR A 56 -2.50 8.29 6.64
CA TYR A 56 -1.99 6.97 6.97
C TYR A 56 -3.12 5.94 6.92
N TYR A 57 -3.09 5.04 5.94
CA TYR A 57 -4.08 4.00 5.76
C TYR A 57 -3.70 2.71 6.50
N LEU A 58 -4.70 2.13 7.16
CA LEU A 58 -4.67 0.77 7.71
C LEU A 58 -5.75 -0.02 6.98
N VAL A 59 -5.33 -0.71 5.93
CA VAL A 59 -6.23 -1.43 5.04
C VAL A 59 -6.54 -2.80 5.60
N ARG A 60 -7.73 -2.97 6.17
CA ARG A 60 -8.13 -4.22 6.82
C ARG A 60 -8.39 -5.30 5.80
N MET A 61 -7.74 -6.45 6.01
CA MET A 61 -7.94 -7.69 5.29
C MET A 61 -7.27 -8.83 6.05
N THR A 62 -7.76 -10.04 5.88
CA THR A 62 -7.08 -11.26 6.32
C THR A 62 -6.01 -11.68 5.31
N LEU A 63 -5.12 -12.57 5.74
CA LEU A 63 -4.09 -13.14 4.86
C LEU A 63 -4.70 -13.98 3.71
N ILE A 64 -5.88 -14.55 3.92
CA ILE A 64 -6.62 -15.27 2.89
C ILE A 64 -7.20 -14.27 1.89
N GLU A 65 -7.89 -13.23 2.37
CA GLU A 65 -8.43 -12.16 1.52
C GLU A 65 -7.33 -11.50 0.70
N ALA A 66 -6.17 -11.20 1.29
CA ALA A 66 -5.07 -10.58 0.56
C ALA A 66 -4.57 -11.43 -0.62
N ARG A 67 -4.55 -12.76 -0.46
CA ARG A 67 -4.21 -13.67 -1.56
C ARG A 67 -5.33 -13.77 -2.59
N GLN A 68 -6.57 -13.87 -2.13
CA GLN A 68 -7.73 -13.90 -3.03
C GLN A 68 -7.86 -12.64 -3.85
N ILE A 69 -7.58 -11.46 -3.28
CA ILE A 69 -7.56 -10.20 -4.02
C ILE A 69 -6.54 -10.32 -5.15
N ILE A 70 -5.31 -10.75 -4.88
CA ILE A 70 -4.29 -10.92 -5.92
C ILE A 70 -4.72 -11.98 -6.96
N GLU A 71 -5.29 -13.10 -6.54
CA GLU A 71 -5.71 -14.19 -7.43
C GLU A 71 -6.92 -13.83 -8.32
N ASP A 72 -7.83 -12.97 -7.85
CA ASP A 72 -9.03 -12.53 -8.57
C ASP A 72 -8.79 -11.28 -9.43
N ASP A 73 -7.65 -10.60 -9.23
CA ASP A 73 -7.33 -9.33 -9.85
C ASP A 73 -6.52 -9.54 -11.14
N ASP A 74 -7.06 -9.07 -12.26
CA ASP A 74 -6.43 -9.25 -13.59
C ASP A 74 -5.12 -8.47 -13.71
N ASP A 75 -4.80 -7.54 -12.82
CA ASP A 75 -3.52 -6.84 -12.86
C ASP A 75 -2.33 -7.76 -12.49
N TYR A 76 -2.60 -8.87 -11.82
CA TYR A 76 -1.60 -9.82 -11.38
C TYR A 76 -1.51 -11.03 -12.33
N ASP A 77 -0.34 -11.65 -12.37
CA ASP A 77 -0.11 -12.88 -13.12
C ASP A 77 -0.41 -14.15 -12.29
N ALA A 78 -0.24 -15.32 -12.91
CA ALA A 78 -0.47 -16.60 -12.24
C ALA A 78 0.50 -16.90 -11.08
N SER A 79 1.59 -16.15 -10.96
CA SER A 79 2.55 -16.22 -9.85
C SER A 79 2.16 -15.29 -8.69
N GLY A 80 1.16 -14.42 -8.88
CA GLY A 80 0.75 -13.41 -7.92
C GLY A 80 1.64 -12.16 -7.96
N GLU A 81 2.27 -11.90 -9.10
CA GLU A 81 3.13 -10.75 -9.35
C GLU A 81 2.41 -9.75 -10.25
N LEU A 82 2.53 -8.45 -9.97
CA LEU A 82 1.92 -7.40 -10.78
C LEU A 82 2.51 -7.45 -12.19
N LYS A 83 1.66 -7.53 -13.21
CA LYS A 83 2.09 -7.57 -14.62
C LYS A 83 2.96 -6.35 -14.93
N GLU A 84 4.08 -6.56 -15.61
CA GLU A 84 5.02 -5.48 -15.98
C GLU A 84 4.31 -4.32 -16.70
N SER A 85 3.41 -4.63 -17.64
CA SER A 85 2.63 -3.61 -18.35
C SER A 85 1.75 -2.75 -17.45
N VAL A 86 1.20 -3.34 -16.38
CA VAL A 86 0.37 -2.62 -15.40
C VAL A 86 1.25 -1.83 -14.43
N LYS A 87 2.38 -2.41 -14.02
CA LYS A 87 3.39 -1.72 -13.22
C LYS A 87 3.85 -0.44 -13.92
N GLU A 88 4.23 -0.53 -15.20
CA GLU A 88 4.65 0.61 -16.03
C GLU A 88 3.53 1.67 -16.11
N GLU A 89 2.28 1.26 -16.36
CA GLU A 89 1.13 2.20 -16.40
C GLU A 89 0.95 2.95 -15.07
N TYR A 90 1.02 2.24 -13.94
CA TYR A 90 0.93 2.86 -12.63
C TYR A 90 2.15 3.72 -12.31
N GLU A 91 3.35 3.35 -12.75
CA GLU A 91 4.57 4.17 -12.60
C GLU A 91 4.47 5.45 -13.43
N GLU A 92 3.89 5.42 -14.63
CA GLU A 92 3.63 6.65 -15.39
C GLU A 92 2.54 7.52 -14.73
N LYS A 93 1.55 6.89 -14.09
CA LYS A 93 0.44 7.59 -13.41
C LYS A 93 0.82 8.19 -12.06
N TYR A 94 1.73 7.52 -11.33
CA TYR A 94 2.07 7.80 -9.92
C TYR A 94 3.55 8.01 -9.65
N GLY A 95 4.43 7.86 -10.65
CA GLY A 95 5.89 7.97 -10.48
C GLY A 95 6.36 9.35 -10.06
N ASP A 96 5.57 10.39 -10.35
CA ASP A 96 5.79 11.76 -9.88
C ASP A 96 5.39 11.98 -8.40
N MET A 97 4.81 10.97 -7.72
CA MET A 97 4.47 11.08 -6.30
C MET A 97 5.69 10.75 -5.43
N ASP A 98 6.19 11.75 -4.72
CA ASP A 98 7.41 11.70 -3.90
C ASP A 98 7.50 10.47 -2.96
N TYR A 99 6.37 9.93 -2.47
CA TYR A 99 6.38 8.78 -1.55
C TYR A 99 6.52 7.41 -2.22
N LEU A 100 6.28 7.32 -3.53
CA LEU A 100 6.35 6.06 -4.28
C LEU A 100 7.73 5.87 -4.93
N THR A 101 8.41 6.98 -5.21
CA THR A 101 9.78 7.02 -5.74
C THR A 101 10.83 6.54 -4.71
N ILE A 102 10.54 6.69 -3.41
CA ILE A 102 11.44 6.28 -2.30
C ILE A 102 11.63 4.76 -2.24
N THR A 103 10.68 3.97 -2.77
CA THR A 103 10.74 2.51 -2.69
C THR A 103 11.74 1.85 -3.64
N ASP A 104 12.17 2.50 -4.73
CA ASP A 104 13.09 1.90 -5.72
C ASP A 104 14.49 2.55 -5.77
N GLY A 105 14.68 3.72 -5.14
CA GLY A 105 15.97 4.40 -5.13
C GLY A 105 16.18 5.32 -3.93
N GLU A 106 17.19 4.99 -3.13
CA GLU A 106 17.83 5.87 -2.15
C GLU A 106 17.00 6.27 -0.91
N ALA A 107 17.26 5.53 0.17
CA ALA A 107 17.31 6.14 1.49
C ALA A 107 18.49 7.13 1.52
N ASP A 108 18.26 8.42 1.26
CA ASP A 108 18.82 9.53 2.04
C ASP A 108 18.29 10.89 1.57
N THR A 109 18.26 11.85 2.50
CA THR A 109 18.07 13.30 2.32
C THR A 109 16.65 13.87 2.44
N ALA A 110 16.11 13.83 3.66
CA ALA A 110 15.38 15.01 4.15
C ALA A 110 15.62 15.20 5.66
N ALA A 111 15.89 16.46 6.03
CA ALA A 111 16.11 17.02 7.36
C ALA A 111 17.60 16.95 7.80
N ASP A 112 18.31 18.02 8.17
CA ASP A 112 17.92 19.35 8.67
C ASP A 112 19.24 20.10 8.91
N GLU A 113 19.48 21.26 8.27
CA GLU A 113 20.37 22.27 8.86
C GLU A 113 19.71 23.64 8.62
N GLU A 114 19.05 24.10 9.66
CA GLU A 114 18.50 25.44 9.80
C GLU A 114 19.64 26.48 9.89
N GLU A 115 19.48 27.61 9.20
CA GLU A 115 20.14 28.89 9.56
C GLU A 115 19.11 30.02 9.58
#